data_AF-A0A7X9EV97-F1
#
_entry.id   AF-A0A7X9EV97-F1
#
_cell.length_a   1.000
_cell.length_b   1.000
_cell.length_c   1.000
_cell.angle_alpha   90.00
_cell.angle_beta   90.00
_cell.angle_gamma   90.00
#
_symmetry.space_group_name_H-M   'P 1'
#
loop_
_entity.id
_entity.type
_entity.pdbx_description
1 polymer ?
#
loop_
_entity_poly.entity_id
_entity_poly.type
_entity_poly.pdbx_seq_one_letter_code
_entity_poly.pdbx_strand_id
1 'polypeptide(L)'
;MARIISLLLTSSGACLVMSLFPSLAWLGGIAWGIALFLGGQAVDRRLLVSVAGSNVLLLFGLSGNSNLFLIMSIGLPALVMGLLLGEGRDFYEIQKWGVLAAVLLVVLYWSMAQYSDDPRVRFWDQTQMEEYVAESLKTSQDMGMVEVYMQQGLSREELEQDIVLAARWLYMHLPALYMINVLFGIWLVLRLGAIIGSRRGL
;
A
#
# COMPACT_ATOMS: atom_id res chain seq x y z
N MET A 1 16.64 -10.22 23.70
CA MET A 1 15.25 -10.10 24.21
C MET A 1 14.65 -8.71 23.96
N ALA A 2 15.26 -7.60 24.40
CA ALA A 2 14.74 -6.24 24.17
C ALA A 2 14.50 -5.88 22.68
N ARG A 3 15.42 -6.27 21.77
CA ARG A 3 15.28 -6.04 20.33
C ARG A 3 14.08 -6.78 19.71
N ILE A 4 13.83 -8.02 20.15
CA ILE A 4 12.69 -8.83 19.70
C ILE A 4 11.37 -8.19 20.16
N ILE A 5 11.29 -7.80 21.44
CA ILE A 5 10.11 -7.15 22.00
C ILE A 5 9.82 -5.82 21.28
N SER A 6 10.85 -5.02 21.01
CA SER A 6 10.71 -3.77 20.25
C SER A 6 10.21 -4.02 18.83
N LEU A 7 10.72 -5.03 18.13
CA LEU A 7 10.25 -5.41 16.79
C LEU A 7 8.77 -5.85 16.82
N LEU A 8 8.39 -6.72 17.77
CA LEU A 8 7.02 -7.16 17.94
C LEU A 8 6.08 -5.98 18.20
N LEU A 9 6.40 -5.12 19.16
CA LEU A 9 5.57 -3.96 19.51
C LEU A 9 5.43 -2.98 18.35
N THR A 10 6.52 -2.65 17.66
CA THR A 10 6.48 -1.70 16.54
C THR A 10 5.77 -2.26 15.32
N SER A 11 6.05 -3.52 14.96
CA SER A 11 5.42 -4.16 13.79
C SER A 11 3.94 -4.46 14.00
N SER A 12 3.56 -5.02 15.16
CA SER A 12 2.15 -5.28 15.48
C SER A 12 1.39 -3.98 15.74
N GLY A 13 2.03 -2.97 16.37
CA GLY A 13 1.44 -1.65 16.53
C GLY A 13 1.12 -0.97 15.19
N ALA A 14 2.02 -1.08 14.21
CA ALA A 14 1.77 -0.60 12.86
C ALA A 14 0.59 -1.34 12.19
N CYS A 15 0.48 -2.66 12.37
CA CYS A 15 -0.65 -3.45 11.88
C CYS A 15 -1.99 -3.06 12.54
N LEU A 16 -1.97 -2.72 13.83
CA LEU A 16 -3.15 -2.20 14.53
C LEU A 16 -3.57 -0.83 13.97
N VAL A 17 -2.63 0.07 13.70
CA VAL A 17 -2.94 1.36 13.06
C VAL A 17 -3.58 1.14 11.69
N MET A 18 -3.05 0.21 10.89
CA MET A 18 -3.63 -0.13 9.59
C MET A 18 -5.07 -0.65 9.69
N SER A 19 -5.35 -1.45 10.71
CA SER A 19 -6.66 -2.09 10.87
C SER A 19 -7.70 -1.15 11.48
N LEU A 20 -7.30 -0.31 12.43
CA LEU A 20 -8.21 0.56 13.18
C LEU A 20 -8.43 1.91 12.50
N PHE A 21 -7.47 2.39 11.71
CA PHE A 21 -7.52 3.70 11.06
C PHE A 21 -7.23 3.56 9.56
N PRO A 22 -8.23 3.24 8.72
CA PRO A 22 -8.05 3.04 7.28
C PRO A 22 -7.38 4.23 6.56
N SER A 23 -7.66 5.47 7.00
CA SER A 23 -7.03 6.69 6.48
C SER A 23 -5.52 6.76 6.72
N LEU A 24 -5.01 6.01 7.71
CA LEU A 24 -3.60 5.91 8.06
C LEU A 24 -2.99 4.57 7.61
N ALA A 25 -3.74 3.71 6.93
CA ALA A 25 -3.28 2.37 6.59
C ALA A 25 -2.02 2.38 5.73
N TRP A 26 -1.90 3.32 4.80
CA TRP A 26 -0.68 3.44 3.99
C TRP A 26 0.55 3.80 4.85
N LEU A 27 0.42 4.77 5.78
CA LEU A 27 1.50 5.13 6.71
C LEU A 27 1.84 3.98 7.67
N GLY A 28 0.83 3.26 8.15
CA GLY A 28 1.00 2.05 8.95
C GLY A 28 1.74 0.97 8.16
N GLY A 29 1.42 0.78 6.88
CA GLY A 29 2.12 -0.15 5.99
C GLY A 29 3.60 0.19 5.85
N ILE A 30 3.94 1.47 5.67
CA ILE A 30 5.34 1.94 5.61
C ILE A 30 6.05 1.68 6.94
N ALA A 31 5.42 2.03 8.08
CA ALA A 31 5.99 1.79 9.40
C ALA A 31 6.24 0.29 9.66
N TRP A 32 5.30 -0.56 9.26
CA TRP A 32 5.41 -2.00 9.34
C TRP A 32 6.53 -2.53 8.44
N GLY A 33 6.63 -2.05 7.21
CA GLY A 33 7.72 -2.38 6.28
C GLY A 33 9.09 -2.00 6.83
N ILE A 34 9.24 -0.80 7.38
CA ILE A 34 10.50 -0.37 8.03
C ILE A 34 10.84 -1.29 9.21
N ALA A 35 9.85 -1.66 10.04
CA ALA A 35 10.06 -2.56 11.16
C ALA A 35 10.55 -3.94 10.69
N LEU A 36 9.94 -4.52 9.66
CA LEU A 36 10.36 -5.81 9.09
C LEU A 36 11.74 -5.72 8.45
N PHE A 37 12.03 -4.65 7.71
CA PHE A 37 13.31 -4.43 7.07
C PHE A 37 14.45 -4.36 8.11
N LEU A 38 14.32 -3.49 9.12
CA LEU A 38 15.30 -3.37 10.20
C LEU A 38 15.33 -4.60 11.11
N GLY A 39 14.23 -5.33 11.19
CA GLY A 39 14.13 -6.62 11.88
C GLY A 39 15.18 -7.62 11.41
N GLY A 40 15.59 -7.54 10.14
CA GLY A 40 16.66 -8.34 9.55
C GLY A 40 17.99 -8.34 10.31
N GLN A 41 18.37 -7.20 10.87
CA GLN A 41 19.60 -7.08 11.68
C GLN A 41 19.36 -7.29 13.18
N ALA A 42 18.10 -7.24 13.61
CA ALA A 42 17.73 -7.26 15.01
C ALA A 42 17.49 -8.68 15.54
N VAL A 43 17.03 -9.60 14.70
CA VAL A 43 16.61 -10.96 15.06
C VAL A 43 16.99 -11.99 13.99
N ASP A 44 17.03 -13.27 14.36
CA ASP A 44 17.27 -14.35 13.40
C ASP A 44 16.14 -14.47 12.37
N ARG A 45 16.47 -14.98 11.18
CA ARG A 45 15.55 -15.22 10.05
C ARG A 45 14.25 -15.92 10.46
N ARG A 46 14.33 -16.96 11.30
CA ARG A 46 13.15 -17.72 11.75
C ARG A 46 12.20 -16.82 12.55
N LEU A 47 12.74 -16.03 13.47
CA LEU A 47 11.95 -15.11 14.29
C LEU A 47 11.34 -13.99 13.43
N LEU A 48 12.08 -13.44 12.47
CA LEU A 48 11.55 -12.41 11.57
C LEU A 48 10.34 -12.91 10.77
N VAL A 49 10.45 -14.13 10.21
CA VAL A 49 9.35 -14.77 9.48
C VAL A 49 8.17 -15.06 10.40
N SER A 50 8.41 -15.54 11.63
CA SER A 50 7.35 -15.74 12.61
C SER A 50 6.63 -14.44 12.97
N VAL A 51 7.36 -13.33 13.17
CA VAL A 51 6.74 -12.02 13.45
C VAL A 51 5.92 -11.54 12.26
N ALA A 52 6.43 -11.66 11.04
CA ALA A 52 5.68 -11.32 9.83
C ALA A 52 4.42 -12.17 9.70
N GLY A 53 4.52 -13.49 9.91
CA GLY A 53 3.38 -14.41 9.89
C GLY A 53 2.31 -14.07 10.93
N SER A 54 2.70 -13.80 12.18
CA SER A 54 1.77 -13.37 13.23
C SER A 54 1.09 -12.04 12.90
N ASN A 55 1.81 -11.08 12.31
CA ASN A 55 1.24 -9.81 11.88
C ASN A 55 0.26 -9.97 10.72
N VAL A 56 0.54 -10.86 9.76
CA VAL A 56 -0.39 -11.21 8.69
C VAL A 56 -1.66 -11.81 9.28
N LEU A 57 -1.55 -12.77 10.21
CA LEU A 57 -2.71 -13.34 10.90
C LEU A 57 -3.51 -12.28 11.68
N LEU A 58 -2.83 -11.34 12.33
CA LEU A 58 -3.46 -10.21 13.02
C LEU A 58 -4.26 -9.32 12.05
N LEU A 59 -3.65 -8.93 10.93
CA LEU A 59 -4.31 -8.10 9.91
C LEU A 59 -5.53 -8.79 9.32
N PHE A 60 -5.42 -10.08 8.96
CA PHE A 60 -6.55 -10.86 8.49
C PHE A 60 -7.64 -11.03 9.55
N GLY A 61 -7.26 -11.28 10.81
CA GLY A 61 -8.21 -11.45 11.90
C GLY A 61 -9.01 -10.18 12.22
N LEU A 62 -8.41 -9.00 12.07
CA LEU A 62 -9.06 -7.72 12.39
C LEU A 62 -9.80 -7.08 11.22
N SER A 63 -9.28 -7.24 10.00
CA SER A 63 -9.73 -6.48 8.83
C SER A 63 -10.08 -7.34 7.62
N GLY A 64 -9.99 -8.66 7.74
CA GLY A 64 -10.16 -9.60 6.64
C GLY A 64 -9.19 -9.29 5.50
N ASN A 65 -9.74 -9.21 4.28
CA ASN A 65 -8.95 -8.93 3.08
C ASN A 65 -8.63 -7.44 2.85
N SER A 66 -9.13 -6.54 3.70
CA SER A 66 -9.01 -5.08 3.47
C SER A 66 -7.56 -4.60 3.42
N ASN A 67 -6.66 -5.28 4.14
CA ASN A 67 -5.23 -4.97 4.18
C ASN A 67 -4.39 -5.83 3.22
N LEU A 68 -5.00 -6.71 2.41
CA LEU A 68 -4.29 -7.64 1.53
C LEU A 68 -3.33 -6.93 0.57
N PHE A 69 -3.77 -5.81 -0.01
CA PHE A 69 -2.93 -5.01 -0.89
C PHE A 69 -1.63 -4.59 -0.18
N LEU A 70 -1.70 -4.03 1.03
CA LEU A 70 -0.55 -3.54 1.78
C LEU A 70 0.37 -4.69 2.27
N ILE A 71 -0.21 -5.86 2.57
CA ILE A 71 0.55 -7.08 2.87
C ILE A 71 1.41 -7.48 1.67
N MET A 72 0.78 -7.57 0.49
CA MET A 72 1.44 -8.01 -0.72
C MET A 72 2.42 -6.97 -1.26
N SER A 73 2.09 -5.68 -1.16
CA SER A 73 2.86 -4.63 -1.83
C SER A 73 3.94 -3.99 -0.97
N ILE A 74 3.80 -4.00 0.36
CA ILE A 74 4.80 -3.41 1.27
C ILE A 74 5.34 -4.46 2.24
N GLY A 75 4.47 -5.20 2.92
CA GLY A 75 4.86 -6.13 3.98
C GLY A 75 5.80 -7.24 3.52
N LEU A 76 5.39 -8.03 2.53
CA LEU A 76 6.17 -9.15 2.00
C LEU A 76 7.47 -8.69 1.30
N PRO A 77 7.48 -7.64 0.46
CA PRO A 77 8.72 -7.10 -0.08
C PRO A 77 9.66 -6.60 1.03
N ALA A 78 9.16 -5.94 2.07
CA ALA A 78 9.97 -5.50 3.20
C ALA A 78 10.55 -6.67 4.01
N LEU A 79 9.80 -7.77 4.13
CA LEU A 79 10.32 -9.02 4.68
C LEU A 79 11.47 -9.57 3.84
N VAL A 80 11.33 -9.62 2.50
CA VAL A 80 12.41 -10.04 1.59
C VAL A 80 13.64 -9.17 1.79
N MET A 81 13.47 -7.84 1.82
CA MET A 81 14.56 -6.90 2.06
C MET A 81 15.22 -7.11 3.42
N GLY A 82 14.42 -7.33 4.49
CA GLY A 82 14.93 -7.59 5.83
C GLY A 82 15.71 -8.91 5.92
N LEU A 83 15.25 -9.96 5.25
CA LEU A 83 15.96 -11.23 5.18
C LEU A 83 17.32 -11.09 4.50
N LEU A 84 17.38 -10.38 3.37
CA LEU A 84 18.63 -10.10 2.66
C LEU A 84 19.57 -9.21 3.49
N LEU A 85 19.03 -8.23 4.20
CA LEU A 85 19.80 -7.39 5.12
C LEU A 85 20.43 -8.22 6.24
N GLY A 86 19.69 -9.17 6.83
CA GLY A 86 20.20 -10.09 7.84
C GLY A 86 21.28 -11.04 7.33
N GLU A 87 21.31 -11.31 6.03
CA GLU A 87 22.38 -12.07 5.36
C GLU A 87 23.62 -11.21 5.01
N GLY A 88 23.59 -9.91 5.31
CA GLY A 88 24.70 -8.99 4.99
C GLY A 88 24.82 -8.64 3.52
N ARG A 89 23.73 -8.76 2.75
CA ARG A 89 23.67 -8.42 1.32
C ARG A 89 23.85 -6.92 1.10
N ASP A 90 24.39 -6.54 -0.04
CA ASP A 90 24.60 -5.14 -0.37
C ASP A 90 23.27 -4.40 -0.65
N PHE A 91 23.34 -3.07 -0.63
CA PHE A 91 22.18 -2.21 -0.83
C PHE A 91 21.48 -2.44 -2.18
N TYR A 92 22.25 -2.67 -3.26
CA TYR A 92 21.70 -2.84 -4.60
C TYR A 92 20.99 -4.18 -4.75
N GLU A 93 21.51 -5.24 -4.13
CA GLU A 93 20.86 -6.55 -4.07
C GLU A 93 19.54 -6.47 -3.30
N ILE A 94 19.54 -5.83 -2.13
CA ILE A 94 18.33 -5.63 -1.32
C ILE A 94 17.29 -4.84 -2.12
N GLN A 95 17.69 -3.73 -2.74
CA GLN A 95 16.79 -2.90 -3.54
C GLN A 95 16.20 -3.67 -4.72
N LYS A 96 17.06 -4.38 -5.49
CA LYS A 96 16.64 -5.16 -6.66
C LYS A 96 15.58 -6.19 -6.30
N TRP A 97 15.82 -6.98 -5.25
CA TRP A 97 14.90 -8.03 -4.84
C TRP A 97 13.65 -7.48 -4.15
N GLY A 98 13.75 -6.39 -3.40
CA GLY A 98 12.60 -5.69 -2.83
C GLY A 98 11.66 -5.16 -3.92
N VAL A 99 12.21 -4.49 -4.93
CA VAL A 99 11.43 -3.98 -6.09
C VAL A 99 10.82 -5.13 -6.88
N LEU A 100 11.58 -6.18 -7.16
CA LEU A 100 11.06 -7.34 -7.91
C LEU A 100 9.92 -8.01 -7.15
N ALA A 101 10.07 -8.25 -5.85
CA ALA A 101 9.02 -8.83 -5.02
C ALA A 101 7.75 -7.97 -5.02
N ALA A 102 7.90 -6.66 -4.86
CA ALA A 102 6.79 -5.71 -4.91
C ALA A 102 6.05 -5.75 -6.25
N VAL A 103 6.76 -5.68 -7.38
CA VAL A 103 6.14 -5.72 -8.70
C VAL A 103 5.39 -7.04 -8.92
N LEU A 104 6.03 -8.18 -8.62
CA LEU A 104 5.39 -9.50 -8.78
C LEU A 104 4.14 -9.65 -7.92
N LEU A 105 4.18 -9.17 -6.67
CA LEU A 105 3.05 -9.29 -5.75
C LEU A 105 1.91 -8.33 -6.10
N VAL A 106 2.19 -7.15 -6.66
CA VAL A 106 1.14 -6.26 -7.19
C VAL A 106 0.50 -6.86 -8.43
N VAL A 107 1.29 -7.44 -9.36
CA VAL A 107 0.73 -8.16 -10.52
C VAL A 107 -0.14 -9.32 -10.06
N LEU A 108 0.30 -10.07 -9.05
CA LEU A 108 -0.46 -11.18 -8.49
C LEU A 108 -1.76 -10.69 -7.83
N TYR A 109 -1.69 -9.64 -7.00
CA TYR A 109 -2.86 -9.05 -6.35
C TYR A 109 -3.89 -8.58 -7.39
N TRP A 110 -3.42 -7.89 -8.42
CA TRP A 110 -4.28 -7.42 -9.50
C TRP A 110 -4.90 -8.58 -10.28
N SER A 111 -4.12 -9.61 -10.57
CA SER A 111 -4.63 -10.81 -11.23
C SER A 111 -5.72 -11.49 -10.39
N MET A 112 -5.49 -11.68 -9.09
CA MET A 112 -6.49 -12.24 -8.16
C MET A 112 -7.75 -11.38 -8.12
N ALA A 113 -7.61 -10.06 -8.09
CA ALA A 113 -8.71 -9.13 -8.06
C ALA A 113 -9.58 -9.21 -9.34
N GLN A 114 -8.98 -9.40 -10.51
CA GLN A 114 -9.74 -9.54 -11.76
C GLN A 114 -10.53 -10.85 -11.86
N TYR A 115 -10.06 -11.92 -11.21
CA TYR A 115 -10.77 -13.21 -11.13
C TYR A 115 -11.61 -13.36 -9.84
N SER A 116 -11.81 -12.28 -9.09
CA SER A 116 -12.65 -12.28 -7.89
C SER A 116 -14.14 -12.32 -8.28
N ASP A 117 -14.91 -13.16 -7.58
CA ASP A 117 -16.36 -13.19 -7.68
C ASP A 117 -17.01 -11.95 -7.04
N ASP A 118 -16.33 -11.26 -6.11
CA ASP A 118 -16.80 -9.99 -5.55
C ASP A 118 -16.57 -8.86 -6.56
N PRO A 119 -17.63 -8.25 -7.12
CA PRO A 119 -17.51 -7.18 -8.09
C PRO A 119 -16.67 -6.02 -7.55
N ARG A 120 -16.82 -5.67 -6.27
CA ARG A 120 -16.16 -4.51 -5.61
C ARG A 120 -14.64 -4.58 -5.60
N VAL A 121 -14.07 -5.74 -5.90
CA VAL A 121 -12.62 -5.96 -5.95
C VAL A 121 -12.12 -5.98 -7.39
N ARG A 122 -13.00 -6.12 -8.38
CA ARG A 122 -12.63 -6.13 -9.80
C ARG A 122 -12.26 -4.73 -10.26
N PHE A 123 -11.05 -4.58 -10.77
CA PHE A 123 -10.53 -3.30 -11.24
C PHE A 123 -11.16 -2.85 -12.57
N TRP A 124 -11.83 -3.73 -13.32
CA TRP A 124 -12.38 -3.47 -14.65
C TRP A 124 -13.92 -3.52 -14.69
N ASP A 125 -14.58 -3.02 -13.65
CA ASP A 125 -16.03 -2.89 -13.64
C ASP A 125 -16.45 -1.46 -13.99
N GLN A 126 -17.00 -1.28 -15.21
CA GLN A 126 -17.49 0.02 -15.65
C GLN A 126 -18.59 0.58 -14.73
N THR A 127 -19.38 -0.30 -14.12
CA THR A 127 -20.45 0.08 -13.20
C THR A 127 -19.90 0.80 -11.97
N GLN A 128 -18.77 0.33 -11.42
CA GLN A 128 -18.14 0.98 -10.27
C GLN A 128 -17.50 2.32 -10.62
N MET A 129 -16.95 2.46 -11.82
CA MET A 129 -16.46 3.75 -12.31
C MET A 129 -17.62 4.75 -12.42
N GLU A 130 -18.75 4.34 -13.00
CA GLU A 130 -19.93 5.19 -13.13
C GLU A 130 -20.53 5.58 -11.78
N GLU A 131 -20.64 4.63 -10.84
CA GLU A 131 -21.06 4.89 -9.46
C GLU A 131 -20.13 5.90 -8.76
N TYR A 132 -18.82 5.72 -8.88
CA TYR A 132 -17.83 6.63 -8.28
C TYR A 132 -17.91 8.04 -8.88
N VAL A 133 -18.09 8.15 -10.19
CA VAL A 133 -18.26 9.45 -10.87
C VAL A 133 -19.56 10.12 -10.42
N ALA A 134 -20.66 9.38 -10.34
CA ALA A 134 -21.94 9.90 -9.88
C ALA A 134 -21.86 10.42 -8.43
N GLU A 135 -21.22 9.66 -7.53
CA GLU A 135 -21.00 10.08 -6.15
C GLU A 135 -20.09 11.31 -6.05
N SER A 136 -19.01 11.35 -6.84
CA SER A 136 -18.09 12.49 -6.88
C SER A 136 -18.75 13.75 -7.42
N LEU A 137 -19.60 13.63 -8.45
CA LEU A 137 -20.36 14.75 -9.01
C LEU A 137 -21.34 15.30 -7.99
N LYS A 138 -22.11 14.42 -7.32
CA LYS A 138 -23.03 14.80 -6.26
C LYS A 138 -22.30 15.52 -5.13
N THR A 139 -21.18 14.96 -4.67
CA THR A 139 -20.34 15.57 -3.62
C THR A 139 -19.81 16.94 -4.04
N SER A 140 -19.40 17.09 -5.30
CA SER A 140 -18.90 18.36 -5.84
C SER A 140 -20.01 19.43 -5.92
N GLN A 141 -21.25 19.02 -6.24
CA GLN A 141 -22.42 19.89 -6.20
C GLN A 141 -22.76 20.31 -4.77
N ASP A 142 -22.78 19.37 -3.83
CA ASP A 142 -23.06 19.64 -2.42
C ASP A 142 -22.02 20.60 -1.80
N MET A 143 -20.78 20.59 -2.32
CA MET A 143 -19.71 21.52 -1.93
C MET A 143 -19.72 22.86 -2.66
N GLY A 144 -20.63 23.07 -3.62
CA GLY A 144 -20.71 24.30 -4.43
C GLY A 144 -19.56 24.45 -5.44
N MET A 145 -18.80 23.39 -5.70
CA MET A 145 -17.65 23.43 -6.61
C MET A 145 -18.11 23.54 -8.07
N VAL A 146 -19.25 22.96 -8.43
CA VAL A 146 -19.81 23.02 -9.78
C VAL A 146 -20.15 24.45 -10.17
N GLU A 147 -20.73 25.23 -9.25
CA GLU A 147 -21.07 26.64 -9.46
C GLU A 147 -19.84 27.50 -9.73
N VAL A 148 -18.69 27.19 -9.10
CA VAL A 148 -17.42 27.88 -9.36
C VAL A 148 -16.96 27.68 -10.80
N TYR A 149 -17.09 26.47 -11.34
CA TYR A 149 -16.73 26.19 -12.74
C TYR A 149 -17.74 26.80 -13.72
N MET A 150 -19.03 26.80 -13.38
CA MET A 150 -20.05 27.46 -14.20
C MET A 150 -19.83 28.97 -14.30
N GLN A 151 -19.37 29.61 -13.22
CA GLN A 151 -19.00 31.04 -13.23
C GLN A 151 -17.79 31.33 -14.13
N GLN A 152 -16.95 30.34 -14.44
CA GLN A 152 -15.82 30.46 -15.36
C GLN A 152 -16.20 30.19 -16.83
N GLY A 153 -17.48 29.96 -17.11
CA GLY A 153 -18.01 29.80 -18.46
C GLY A 153 -18.14 28.35 -18.94
N LEU A 154 -17.92 27.36 -18.08
CA LEU A 154 -18.20 25.96 -18.39
C LEU A 154 -19.69 25.66 -18.24
N SER A 155 -20.27 24.96 -19.21
CA SER A 155 -21.60 24.38 -19.03
C SER A 155 -21.54 23.18 -18.09
N ARG A 156 -22.69 22.83 -17.49
CA ARG A 156 -22.78 21.68 -16.60
C ARG A 156 -22.55 20.37 -17.34
N GLU A 157 -23.10 20.23 -18.54
CA GLU A 157 -22.90 19.01 -19.35
C GLU A 157 -21.42 18.82 -19.73
N GLU A 158 -20.72 19.90 -20.09
CA GLU A 158 -19.28 19.83 -20.39
C GLU A 158 -18.47 19.39 -19.17
N LEU A 159 -18.76 19.92 -17.98
CA LEU A 159 -18.07 19.54 -16.75
C LEU A 159 -18.31 18.05 -16.40
N GLU A 160 -19.55 17.58 -16.51
CA GLU A 160 -19.89 16.17 -16.27
C GLU A 160 -19.17 15.25 -17.26
N GLN A 161 -19.13 15.62 -18.55
CA GLN A 161 -18.45 14.87 -19.59
C GLN A 161 -16.93 14.81 -19.36
N ASP A 162 -16.31 15.92 -18.97
CA ASP A 162 -14.88 15.99 -18.67
C ASP A 162 -14.51 15.13 -17.46
N ILE A 163 -15.34 15.14 -16.42
CA ILE A 163 -15.14 14.30 -15.22
C ILE A 163 -15.23 12.81 -15.59
N VAL A 164 -16.21 12.41 -16.39
CA VAL A 164 -16.34 11.02 -16.88
C VAL A 164 -15.11 10.62 -17.69
N LEU A 165 -14.64 11.48 -18.60
CA LEU A 165 -13.46 11.22 -19.41
C LEU A 165 -12.19 11.07 -18.55
N ALA A 166 -12.01 11.97 -17.58
CA ALA A 166 -10.89 11.91 -16.65
C ALA A 166 -10.93 10.65 -15.77
N ALA A 167 -12.10 10.30 -15.25
CA ALA A 167 -12.29 9.09 -14.45
C ALA A 167 -11.99 7.82 -15.26
N ARG A 168 -12.46 7.77 -16.52
CA ARG A 168 -12.16 6.65 -17.43
C ARG A 168 -10.67 6.55 -17.72
N TRP A 169 -10.01 7.68 -17.96
CA TRP A 169 -8.55 7.71 -18.15
C TRP A 169 -7.81 7.20 -16.91
N LEU A 170 -8.20 7.65 -15.71
CA LEU A 170 -7.63 7.18 -14.44
C LEU A 170 -7.85 5.68 -14.25
N TYR A 171 -9.07 5.18 -14.50
CA TYR A 171 -9.41 3.76 -14.37
C TYR A 171 -8.54 2.88 -15.27
N MET A 172 -8.34 3.28 -16.53
CA MET A 172 -7.47 2.55 -17.46
C MET A 172 -6.01 2.50 -17.00
N HIS A 173 -5.56 3.48 -16.21
CA HIS A 173 -4.19 3.58 -15.72
C HIS A 173 -4.04 3.19 -14.24
N LEU A 174 -5.10 2.74 -13.56
CA LEU A 174 -5.06 2.26 -12.17
C LEU A 174 -3.91 1.27 -11.94
N PRO A 175 -3.67 0.24 -12.79
CA PRO A 175 -2.56 -0.69 -12.58
C PRO A 175 -1.20 0.00 -12.52
N ALA A 176 -0.96 0.99 -13.39
CA ALA A 176 0.28 1.76 -13.40
C ALA A 176 0.40 2.65 -12.16
N LEU A 177 -0.71 3.26 -11.72
CA LEU A 177 -0.75 4.05 -10.48
C LEU A 177 -0.44 3.20 -9.25
N TYR A 178 -0.97 1.98 -9.16
CA TYR A 178 -0.62 1.04 -8.10
C TYR A 178 0.86 0.66 -8.15
N MET A 179 1.41 0.39 -9.33
CA MET A 179 2.85 0.11 -9.46
C MET A 179 3.71 1.29 -8.96
N ILE A 180 3.40 2.51 -9.37
CA ILE A 180 4.11 3.71 -8.92
C ILE A 180 4.00 3.87 -7.40
N ASN A 181 2.80 3.72 -6.84
CA ASN A 181 2.56 3.82 -5.40
C ASN A 181 3.43 2.84 -4.62
N VAL A 182 3.53 1.61 -5.11
CA VAL A 182 4.26 0.55 -4.43
C VAL A 182 5.77 0.73 -4.56
N LEU A 183 6.27 1.08 -5.74
CA LEU A 183 7.68 1.43 -5.93
C LEU A 183 8.10 2.58 -5.02
N PHE A 184 7.24 3.60 -4.89
CA PHE A 184 7.45 4.70 -3.96
C PHE A 184 7.46 4.23 -2.50
N GLY A 185 6.54 3.34 -2.12
CA GLY A 185 6.51 2.75 -0.78
C GLY A 185 7.78 1.96 -0.45
N ILE A 186 8.27 1.13 -1.36
CA ILE A 186 9.54 0.39 -1.19
C ILE A 186 10.73 1.34 -1.07
N TRP A 187 10.76 2.38 -1.90
CA TRP A 187 11.80 3.40 -1.82
C TRP A 187 11.79 4.09 -0.44
N LEU A 188 10.61 4.43 0.10
CA LEU A 188 10.49 5.01 1.43
C LEU A 188 10.94 4.04 2.53
N VAL A 189 10.53 2.78 2.48
CA VAL A 189 10.94 1.76 3.45
C VAL A 189 12.47 1.62 3.48
N LEU A 190 13.11 1.53 2.31
CA LEU A 190 14.55 1.46 2.21
C LEU A 190 15.22 2.73 2.72
N ARG A 191 14.76 3.90 2.28
CA ARG A 191 15.41 5.17 2.60
C ARG A 191 15.28 5.52 4.07
N LEU A 192 14.08 5.44 4.62
CA LEU A 192 13.81 5.70 6.03
C LEU A 192 14.43 4.61 6.91
N GLY A 193 14.35 3.35 6.49
CA GLY A 193 15.03 2.23 7.14
C GLY A 193 16.53 2.49 7.27
N ALA A 194 17.22 2.83 6.19
CA ALA A 194 18.65 3.14 6.22
C ALA A 194 18.99 4.33 7.14
N ILE A 195 18.18 5.41 7.11
CA ILE A 195 18.38 6.58 7.99
C ILE A 195 18.18 6.18 9.47
N ILE A 196 17.17 5.38 9.78
CA ILE A 196 16.89 4.95 11.14
C ILE A 196 17.95 3.95 11.63
N GLY A 197 18.36 3.01 10.77
CA GLY A 197 19.39 2.01 11.06
C GLY A 197 20.74 2.66 11.39
N SER A 198 21.21 3.55 10.51
CA SER A 198 22.47 4.30 10.72
C SER A 198 22.46 5.11 12.04
N ARG A 199 21.35 5.76 12.39
CA ARG A 199 21.20 6.48 13.67
C ARG A 199 21.21 5.55 14.90
N ARG A 200 20.88 4.27 14.72
CA ARG A 200 20.87 3.26 15.78
C ARG A 200 22.18 2.46 15.85
N GLY A 201 23.15 2.74 14.97
CA GLY A 201 24.39 1.98 14.87
C GLY A 201 24.19 0.55 14.38
N LEU A 202 23.19 0.34 13.51
CA LEU A 202 22.86 -0.92 12.85
C LEU A 202 23.35 -0.93 11.39
#